data_AF-A0A9J6FR37-F1
#
_entry.id   AF-A0A9J6FR37-F1
#
_cell.length_a   1.000
_cell.length_b   1.000
_cell.length_c   1.000
_cell.angle_alpha   90.00
_cell.angle_beta   90.00
_cell.angle_gamma   90.00
#
_symmetry.space_group_name_H-M   'P 1'
#
loop_
_entity.id
_entity.type
_entity.pdbx_description
1 polymer ?
#
loop_
_entity_poly.entity_id
_entity_poly.type
_entity_poly.pdbx_seq_one_letter_code
_entity_poly.pdbx_strand_id
1 'polypeptide(L)'
;MYQRRLTRPAVLTVPPVADYQTIDVLPDIVRAVGHRCEVYMDSGVRQGTDVVKALALGARAVFVGRPVIFGLAYNVSASPWEA
;
A
#
# COMPACT_ATOMS: atom_id res chain seq x y z
N MET A 1 18.23 29.74 -18.64
CA MET A 1 18.24 28.88 -19.83
C MET A 1 18.79 27.48 -19.48
N TYR A 2 17.96 26.63 -18.86
CA TYR A 2 17.98 25.16 -18.97
C TYR A 2 16.68 24.68 -18.31
N GLN A 3 15.56 24.99 -18.97
CA GLN A 3 14.70 23.99 -19.60
C GLN A 3 13.93 23.14 -18.57
N ARG A 4 12.63 22.95 -18.64
CA ARG A 4 11.54 23.44 -19.48
C ARG A 4 10.33 22.90 -18.72
N ARG A 5 9.37 23.75 -18.37
CA ARG A 5 7.93 23.47 -18.45
C ARG A 5 7.56 21.97 -18.38
N LEU A 6 7.76 21.34 -17.22
CA LEU A 6 7.11 20.07 -16.94
C LEU A 6 5.66 20.43 -16.66
N THR A 7 4.85 20.23 -17.70
CA THR A 7 3.40 20.11 -17.65
C THR A 7 3.01 19.45 -16.34
N ARG A 8 2.44 20.25 -15.42
CA ARG A 8 1.95 19.81 -14.12
C ARG A 8 1.17 18.50 -14.31
N PRO A 9 1.64 17.32 -13.83
CA PRO A 9 0.67 16.28 -13.55
C PRO A 9 -0.24 16.89 -12.48
N ALA A 10 -1.56 16.79 -12.68
CA ALA A 10 -2.54 17.27 -11.71
C ALA A 10 -2.08 16.81 -10.32
N VAL A 11 -1.56 17.77 -9.53
CA VAL A 11 -1.31 17.54 -8.11
C VAL A 11 -2.68 17.18 -7.61
N LEU A 12 -2.85 15.92 -7.19
CA LEU A 12 -4.05 15.43 -6.55
C LEU A 12 -4.40 16.47 -5.49
N THR A 13 -5.37 17.34 -5.76
CA THR A 13 -5.76 18.38 -4.81
C THR A 13 -6.58 17.66 -3.76
N VAL A 14 -5.89 17.00 -2.83
CA VAL A 14 -6.50 16.26 -1.74
C VAL A 14 -7.09 17.32 -0.80
N PRO A 15 -8.43 17.38 -0.61
CA PRO A 15 -9.00 18.33 0.35
C PRO A 15 -8.38 18.15 1.76
N PRO A 16 -8.14 19.25 2.49
CA PRO A 16 -7.28 19.27 3.68
C PRO A 16 -7.85 18.60 4.95
N VAL A 17 -8.90 17.78 4.86
CA VAL A 17 -9.54 17.15 6.03
C VAL A 17 -10.25 15.85 5.64
N ALA A 18 -9.51 14.73 5.56
CA ALA A 18 -10.09 13.42 5.85
C ALA A 18 -9.00 12.50 6.37
N ASP A 19 -9.33 11.66 7.34
CA ASP A 19 -8.48 10.55 7.79
C ASP A 19 -8.42 9.49 6.67
N TYR A 20 -7.63 9.74 5.63
CA TYR A 20 -7.47 8.82 4.51
C TYR A 20 -6.63 7.63 4.93
N GLN A 21 -7.15 6.44 4.71
CA GLN A 21 -6.35 5.22 4.78
C GLN A 21 -5.72 4.96 3.42
N THR A 22 -4.61 4.22 3.41
CA THR A 22 -3.87 3.93 2.17
C THR A 22 -4.75 3.29 1.08
N ILE A 23 -5.78 2.53 1.46
CA ILE A 23 -6.72 1.91 0.53
C ILE A 23 -7.66 2.91 -0.15
N ASP A 24 -7.97 4.04 0.49
CA ASP A 24 -8.94 5.03 -0.03
C ASP A 24 -8.36 5.80 -1.23
N VAL A 25 -7.04 5.99 -1.25
CA VAL A 25 -6.33 6.75 -2.30
C VAL A 25 -5.91 5.85 -3.46
N LEU A 26 -5.89 4.52 -3.25
CA LEU A 26 -5.45 3.54 -4.24
C LEU A 26 -6.17 3.65 -5.59
N PRO A 27 -7.51 3.81 -5.67
CA PRO A 27 -8.21 3.87 -6.96
C PRO A 27 -7.82 5.10 -7.79
N ASP A 28 -7.58 6.24 -7.14
CA ASP A 28 -7.19 7.48 -7.84
C ASP A 28 -5.77 7.37 -8.39
N ILE A 29 -4.87 6.71 -7.65
CA ILE A 29 -3.51 6.41 -8.12
C ILE A 29 -3.57 5.46 -9.31
N VAL A 30 -4.34 4.37 -9.24
CA VAL A 30 -4.49 3.40 -10.34
C VAL A 30 -5.02 4.09 -11.60
N ARG A 31 -6.04 4.96 -11.47
CA ARG A 31 -6.57 5.75 -12.61
C ARG A 31 -5.52 6.70 -13.19
N ALA A 32 -4.77 7.39 -12.34
CA ALA A 32 -3.74 8.33 -12.77
C ALA A 32 -2.58 7.62 -13.48
N VAL A 33 -2.20 6.42 -13.03
CA VAL A 33 -1.11 5.60 -13.59
C VAL A 33 -1.52 4.94 -14.91
N GLY A 34 -2.74 4.41 -15.01
CA GLY A 34 -3.21 3.66 -16.17
C GLY A 34 -2.36 2.40 -16.40
N HIS A 35 -1.99 2.12 -17.66
CA HIS A 35 -1.21 0.94 -18.04
C HIS A 35 0.31 1.16 -18.07
N ARG A 36 0.80 2.25 -17.44
CA ARG A 36 2.22 2.63 -17.54
C ARG A 36 3.13 1.83 -16.60
N CYS A 37 2.62 1.37 -15.46
CA CYS A 37 3.34 0.51 -14.53
C CYS A 37 2.37 -0.27 -13.64
N GLU A 38 2.89 -1.30 -12.98
CA GLU A 38 2.14 -2.03 -11.96
C GLU A 38 2.06 -1.22 -10.65
N VAL A 39 0.89 -1.22 -10.03
CA VAL A 39 0.64 -0.56 -8.76
C VAL A 39 0.56 -1.59 -7.66
N TYR A 40 1.34 -1.40 -6.60
CA TYR A 40 1.36 -2.26 -5.41
C TYR A 40 0.87 -1.48 -4.19
N MET A 41 0.29 -2.18 -3.21
CA MET A 41 -0.23 -1.56 -1.98
C MET A 41 0.37 -2.22 -0.73
N ASP A 42 0.69 -1.43 0.27
CA ASP A 42 0.98 -1.87 1.64
C ASP A 42 0.23 -0.93 2.61
N SER A 43 0.38 -1.16 3.91
CA SER A 43 -0.27 -0.47 5.02
C SER A 43 -1.66 -1.01 5.33
N GLY A 44 -1.78 -1.64 6.49
CA GLY A 44 -3.06 -2.04 7.08
C GLY A 44 -3.62 -3.42 6.69
N VAL A 45 -2.98 -4.17 5.79
CA VAL A 45 -3.47 -5.51 5.38
C VAL A 45 -3.39 -6.52 6.53
N ARG A 46 -4.53 -7.01 7.03
CA ARG A 46 -4.58 -7.99 8.14
C ARG A 46 -5.40 -9.23 7.83
N GLN A 47 -6.37 -9.12 6.92
CA GLN A 47 -7.25 -10.22 6.54
C GLN A 47 -7.20 -10.45 5.03
N GLY A 48 -7.58 -11.67 4.60
CA GLY A 48 -7.69 -11.98 3.17
C GLY A 48 -8.70 -11.09 2.44
N THR A 49 -9.72 -10.60 3.13
CA THR A 49 -10.70 -9.63 2.60
C THR A 49 -10.05 -8.30 2.24
N ASP A 50 -9.03 -7.84 2.97
CA ASP A 50 -8.29 -6.62 2.64
C ASP A 50 -7.48 -6.79 1.35
N VAL A 51 -6.90 -7.98 1.17
CA VAL A 51 -6.18 -8.35 -0.07
C VAL A 51 -7.14 -8.32 -1.26
N VAL A 52 -8.30 -8.98 -1.14
CA VAL A 52 -9.29 -9.02 -2.21
C VAL A 52 -9.81 -7.64 -2.56
N LYS A 53 -10.07 -6.78 -1.56
CA LYS A 53 -10.47 -5.39 -1.78
C LYS A 53 -9.38 -4.60 -2.53
N ALA A 54 -8.12 -4.69 -2.10
CA ALA A 54 -7.02 -3.98 -2.74
C ALA A 54 -6.82 -4.42 -4.21
N LEU A 55 -6.91 -5.71 -4.48
CA LEU A 55 -6.86 -6.26 -5.84
C LEU A 55 -8.04 -5.76 -6.69
N ALA A 56 -9.26 -5.77 -6.14
CA ALA A 56 -10.44 -5.27 -6.83
C ALA A 56 -10.36 -3.77 -7.15
N LEU A 57 -9.64 -2.99 -6.33
CA LEU A 57 -9.38 -1.56 -6.54
C LEU A 57 -8.23 -1.29 -7.53
N GLY A 58 -7.56 -2.33 -8.03
CA GLY A 58 -6.58 -2.25 -9.10
C GLY A 58 -5.12 -2.38 -8.67
N ALA A 59 -4.85 -2.74 -7.42
CA ALA A 59 -3.50 -3.17 -7.05
C ALA A 59 -3.16 -4.53 -7.72
N ARG A 60 -1.89 -4.69 -8.13
CA ARG A 60 -1.35 -5.94 -8.68
C ARG A 60 -1.07 -6.96 -7.59
N ALA A 61 -0.52 -6.51 -6.47
CA ALA A 61 -0.31 -7.32 -5.27
C ALA A 61 -0.25 -6.40 -4.04
N VAL A 62 -0.31 -7.03 -2.87
CA VAL A 62 -0.17 -6.34 -1.59
C VAL A 62 0.99 -6.88 -0.77
N PHE A 63 1.63 -6.02 0.01
CA PHE A 63 2.69 -6.40 0.93
C PHE A 63 2.18 -6.49 2.37
N VAL A 64 2.88 -7.29 3.18
CA VAL A 64 2.54 -7.52 4.59
C VAL A 64 3.81 -7.37 5.43
N GLY A 65 3.89 -6.28 6.20
CA GLY A 65 5.02 -6.01 7.11
C GLY A 65 4.83 -6.60 8.51
N ARG A 66 4.22 -5.81 9.41
CA ARG A 66 4.13 -6.12 10.86
C ARG A 66 3.65 -7.54 11.20
N PRO A 67 2.60 -8.10 10.57
CA PRO A 67 2.16 -9.47 10.88
C PRO A 67 3.25 -10.53 10.68
N VAL A 68 4.09 -10.38 9.65
CA VAL A 68 5.20 -11.32 9.39
C VAL A 68 6.25 -11.24 10.50
N ILE A 69 6.61 -10.01 10.91
CA ILE A 69 7.59 -9.78 11.98
C ILE A 69 7.07 -10.30 13.33
N PHE A 70 5.77 -10.11 13.62
CA PHE A 70 5.16 -10.62 14.85
C PHE A 70 5.15 -12.14 14.90
N GLY A 71 4.86 -12.81 13.77
CA GLY A 71 4.96 -14.27 13.67
C GLY A 71 6.39 -14.78 13.90
N LEU A 72 7.39 -14.08 13.37
CA LEU A 72 8.81 -14.39 13.61
C LEU A 72 9.17 -14.26 15.09
N ALA A 73 8.80 -13.15 15.73
CA ALA A 73 9.09 -12.91 17.14
C ALA A 73 8.41 -13.93 18.08
N TYR A 74 7.19 -14.39 17.74
CA TYR A 74 6.49 -15.40 18.53
C TYR A 74 7.25 -16.73 18.60
N ASN A 75 7.86 -17.17 17.51
CA ASN A 75 8.58 -18.45 17.46
C ASN A 75 10.02 -18.38 18.02
N VAL A 76 10.61 -17.18 18.13
CA VAL A 76 11.92 -17.01 18.77
C VAL A 76 11.85 -17.27 20.28
N SER A 77 10.71 -16.99 20.92
CA SER A 77 10.50 -17.25 22.35
C SER A 77 10.15 -18.70 22.67
N ALA A 78 9.84 -19.53 21.67
CA ALA A 78 9.57 -20.95 21.84
C ALA A 78 10.87 -21.77 21.73
N SER A 79 11.88 -21.39 22.53
CA SER A 79 13.08 -22.19 22.72
C SER A 79 12.72 -23.52 23.39
N PRO A 80 12.99 -24.68 22.78
CA PRO A 80 12.70 -25.99 23.39
C PRO A 80 13.59 -26.31 24.60
N TRP A 81 14.61 -25.50 24.87
CA TRP A 81 15.62 -25.79 25.89
C TRP A 81 15.53 -24.90 27.14
N GLU A 82 14.49 -24.06 27.26
CA GLU A 82 14.18 -23.27 28.46
C GLU A 82 13.05 -23.86 29.34
N ALA A 83 12.76 -25.16 29.21
CA ALA A 83 11.81 -25.90 30.06
C ALA A 83 12.49 -27.06 30.81
#